data_AF-A0A392PHW3-F1
#
_entry.id   AF-A0A392PHW3-F1
#
_cell.length_a   1.000
_cell.length_b   1.000
_cell.length_c   1.000
_cell.angle_alpha   90.00
_cell.angle_beta   90.00
_cell.angle_gamma   90.00
#
_symmetry.space_group_name_H-M   'P 1'
#
loop_
_entity.id
_entity.type
_entity.pdbx_description
1 polymer ?
#
loop_
_entity_poly.entity_id
_entity_poly.type
_entity_poly.pdbx_seq_one_letter_code
_entity_poly.pdbx_strand_id
1 'polypeptide(L)' 'DIAQEAVKKRRRATKKPYSRSIVGATLEVIQKKRSEKPEVRDAAREAALREIKERVKKTKDEKKAKKA' A
#
# COMPACT_ATOMS: atom_id res chain seq x y z
N ASP A 1 12.08 49.46 -3.23
CA ASP A 1 12.91 48.26 -2.99
C ASP A 1 12.20 46.99 -3.47
N ILE A 2 12.17 46.78 -4.78
CA ILE A 2 11.38 45.70 -5.43
C ILE A 2 11.95 44.31 -5.11
N ALA A 3 13.27 44.23 -4.88
CA ALA A 3 13.95 43.00 -4.51
C ALA A 3 13.53 42.48 -3.12
N GLN A 4 13.32 43.36 -2.14
CA GLN A 4 12.85 43.00 -0.81
C GLN A 4 11.42 42.42 -0.82
N GLU A 5 10.54 42.95 -1.68
CA GLU A 5 9.15 42.49 -1.79
C GLU A 5 9.03 41.11 -2.47
N ALA A 6 9.89 40.85 -3.46
CA ALA A 6 9.94 39.57 -4.17
C ALA A 6 10.39 38.40 -3.28
N VAL A 7 11.28 38.65 -2.31
CA VAL A 7 11.75 37.63 -1.35
C VAL A 7 10.64 37.20 -0.39
N LYS A 8 9.78 38.13 0.05
CA LYS A 8 8.66 37.84 0.96
C LYS A 8 7.54 37.00 0.32
N LYS A 9 7.39 37.03 -1.01
CA LYS A 9 6.35 36.28 -1.74
C LYS A 9 6.68 34.79 -1.97
N ARG A 10 7.91 34.35 -1.69
CA ARG A 10 8.33 32.94 -1.86
C ARG A 10 7.89 32.08 -0.66
N ARG A 11 6.63 31.62 -0.68
CA ARG A 11 6.12 30.66 0.32
C ARG A 11 6.82 29.29 0.14
N ARG A 12 7.68 28.87 1.07
CA ARG A 12 8.29 27.53 1.05
C ARG A 12 7.33 26.51 1.67
N ALA A 13 6.73 25.65 0.85
CA ALA A 13 6.02 24.48 1.37
C ALA A 13 7.03 23.46 1.91
N THR A 14 7.13 23.33 3.23
CA THR A 14 8.04 22.37 3.87
C THR A 14 7.40 20.99 3.83
N LYS A 15 7.63 20.24 2.75
CA LYS A 15 7.26 18.83 2.68
C LYS A 15 8.32 18.02 3.42
N LYS A 16 8.23 17.96 4.75
CA LYS A 16 9.09 17.05 5.53
C LYS A 16 8.72 15.61 5.15
N PRO A 17 9.65 14.79 4.65
CA PRO A 17 9.36 13.40 4.38
C PRO A 17 9.05 12.71 5.71
N TYR A 18 7.79 12.29 5.88
CA TYR A 18 7.38 11.44 7.01
C TYR A 18 7.92 10.01 6.76
N SER A 19 9.21 9.84 6.97
CA SER A 19 9.90 8.55 6.92
C SER A 19 10.21 8.08 8.35
N ARG A 20 9.17 8.01 9.18
CA ARG A 20 9.28 7.49 10.56
C ARG A 20 9.01 5.98 10.54
N SER A 21 9.75 5.24 11.35
CA SER A 21 9.38 3.88 11.73
C SER A 21 8.06 3.89 12.49
N ILE A 22 7.30 2.80 12.40
CA ILE A 22 6.01 2.63 13.06
C ILE A 22 6.09 1.36 13.91
N VAL A 23 5.40 1.33 15.06
CA VAL A 23 5.33 0.11 15.88
C VAL A 23 4.76 -1.03 15.03
N GLY A 24 5.46 -2.16 14.98
CA GLY A 24 5.12 -3.32 14.14
C GLY A 24 5.78 -3.35 12.76
N ALA A 25 6.48 -2.29 12.32
CA ALA A 25 7.30 -2.32 11.11
C ALA A 25 8.45 -1.30 11.14
N THR A 26 9.68 -1.78 10.95
CA THR A 26 10.85 -0.90 10.81
C THR A 26 10.78 -0.10 9.51
N LEU A 27 11.49 1.03 9.47
CA LEU A 27 11.48 1.93 8.31
C LEU A 27 11.92 1.24 7.01
N GLU A 28 12.89 0.32 7.10
CA GLU A 28 13.41 -0.43 5.95
C GLU A 28 12.35 -1.36 5.35
N VAL A 29 11.55 -2.04 6.19
CA VAL A 29 10.49 -2.93 5.71
C VAL A 29 9.40 -2.14 5.00
N ILE A 30 9.06 -0.95 5.52
CA ILE A 30 8.07 -0.06 4.91
C ILE A 30 8.57 0.43 3.53
N GLN A 31 9.83 0.80 3.44
CA GLN A 31 10.42 1.27 2.18
C GLN A 31 10.46 0.16 1.13
N LYS A 32 10.92 -1.04 1.48
CA LYS A 32 10.97 -2.20 0.56
C LYS A 32 9.60 -2.48 -0.06
N LYS A 33 8.55 -2.60 0.77
CA LYS A 33 7.17 -2.79 0.31
C LYS A 33 6.67 -1.63 -0.57
N ARG A 34 7.06 -0.39 -0.24
CA ARG A 34 6.68 0.81 -1.02
C ARG A 34 7.42 0.94 -2.35
N SER A 35 8.65 0.43 -2.45
CA SER A 35 9.45 0.47 -3.68
C SER A 35 9.16 -0.69 -4.65
N GLU A 36 8.38 -1.69 -4.23
CA GLU A 36 7.96 -2.78 -5.11
C GLU A 36 7.22 -2.24 -6.34
N LYS A 37 7.58 -2.79 -7.51
CA LYS A 37 6.97 -2.44 -8.78
C LYS A 37 5.46 -2.75 -8.76
N PRO A 38 4.62 -1.92 -9.39
CA PRO A 38 3.18 -2.16 -9.47
C PRO A 38 2.83 -3.55 -9.99
N GLU A 39 3.56 -4.05 -10.99
CA GLU A 39 3.37 -5.39 -11.56
C GLU A 39 3.47 -6.52 -10.53
N VAL A 40 4.42 -6.41 -9.58
CA VAL A 40 4.60 -7.39 -8.50
C VAL A 40 3.43 -7.32 -7.51
N ARG A 41 2.91 -6.11 -7.26
CA ARG A 41 1.74 -5.92 -6.39
C ARG A 41 0.47 -6.46 -7.01
N ASP A 42 0.27 -6.20 -8.30
CA ASP A 42 -0.89 -6.67 -9.04
C ASP A 42 -0.88 -8.19 -9.15
N ALA A 43 0.28 -8.80 -9.41
CA ALA A 43 0.44 -10.25 -9.38
C ALA A 43 0.11 -10.86 -7.99
N ALA A 44 0.62 -10.25 -6.90
CA ALA A 44 0.30 -10.70 -5.54
C ALA A 44 -1.20 -10.55 -5.22
N ARG A 45 -1.84 -9.47 -5.70
CA ARG A 45 -3.27 -9.24 -5.56
C ARG A 45 -4.09 -10.28 -6.32
N GLU A 46 -3.71 -10.58 -7.56
CA GLU A 46 -4.38 -11.62 -8.36
C GLU A 46 -4.24 -13.01 -7.74
N ALA A 47 -3.05 -13.36 -7.26
CA ALA A 47 -2.81 -14.63 -6.58
C ALA A 47 -3.70 -14.79 -5.33
N ALA A 48 -3.76 -13.75 -4.49
CA ALA A 48 -4.63 -13.75 -3.31
C ALA A 48 -6.12 -13.87 -3.69
N LEU A 49 -6.56 -13.19 -4.75
CA LEU A 49 -7.94 -13.31 -5.23
C LEU A 49 -8.27 -14.70 -5.76
N ARG A 50 -7.33 -15.37 -6.43
CA ARG A 50 -7.51 -16.77 -6.89
C ARG A 50 -7.63 -17.72 -5.69
N GLU A 51 -6.73 -17.60 -4.71
CA GLU A 51 -6.77 -18.43 -3.50
C GLU A 51 -8.10 -18.27 -2.73
N ILE A 52 -8.59 -17.04 -2.57
CA ILE A 52 -9.88 -16.77 -1.91
C ILE A 52 -11.02 -17.43 -2.69
N LYS A 53 -11.04 -17.29 -4.02
CA LYS A 53 -12.08 -17.91 -4.87
C LYS A 53 -12.06 -19.43 -4.74
N GLU A 54 -10.88 -20.05 -4.73
CA GLU A 54 -10.74 -21.49 -4.55
C GLU A 54 -11.22 -21.95 -3.16
N ARG A 55 -10.84 -21.23 -2.10
CA ARG A 55 -11.30 -21.52 -0.74
C ARG A 55 -12.81 -21.36 -0.60
N VAL A 56 -13.39 -20.32 -1.20
CA VAL A 56 -14.84 -20.10 -1.22
C VAL A 56 -15.55 -21.20 -2.01
N LYS A 57 -15.00 -21.67 -3.13
CA LYS A 57 -15.58 -22.78 -3.89
C LYS A 57 -15.58 -24.07 -3.06
N LYS A 58 -14.44 -24.44 -2.48
CA LYS A 58 -14.30 -25.61 -1.60
C LYS A 58 -15.30 -25.59 -0.44
N THR A 59 -15.35 -24.47 0.29
CA THR A 59 -16.30 -24.33 1.42
C THR A 59 -17.78 -24.32 0.99
N LYS A 60 -18.10 -23.84 -0.23
CA LYS A 60 -19.47 -23.94 -0.77
C LYS A 60 -19.84 -25.38 -1.12
N ASP A 61 -18.92 -26.13 -1.74
CA ASP A 61 -19.14 -27.52 -2.12
C ASP A 61 -19.27 -28.42 -0.88
N GLU A 62 -18.44 -28.20 0.15
CA GLU A 62 -18.57 -28.85 1.46
C GLU A 62 -19.90 -28.54 2.16
N LYS A 63 -20.37 -27.29 2.09
CA LYS A 63 -21.67 -26.90 2.66
C LYS A 63 -22.86 -27.52 1.91
N LYS A 64 -22.75 -27.73 0.60
CA LYS A 64 -23.78 -28.43 -0.18
C LYS A 64 -23.79 -29.91 0.13
N ALA A 65 -22.62 -30.54 0.23
CA ALA A 65 -22.48 -31.96 0.57
C ALA A 65 -22.97 -32.31 1.99
N LYS A 66 -22.93 -31.36 2.94
CA LYS A 66 -23.47 -31.54 4.30
C LYS A 66 -24.97 -31.21 4.43
N LYS A 67 -25.58 -30.61 3.41
CA LYS A 67 -27.02 -30.25 3.40
C LYS A 67 -27.88 -31.27 2.66
N ALA A 68 -27.28 -32.08 1.79
CA ALA A 68 -27.86 -33.31 1.29
C ALA A 68 -27.65 -34.41 2.34
#